data_AF-A0A061JKJ7-F1
#
_entry.id   AF-A0A061JKJ7-F1
#
_cell.length_a   1.000
_cell.length_b   1.000
_cell.length_c   1.000
_cell.angle_alpha   90.00
_cell.angle_beta   90.00
_cell.angle_gamma   90.00
#
_symmetry.space_group_name_H-M   'P 1'
#
loop_
_entity.id
_entity.type
_entity.pdbx_description
1 polymer ?
#
loop_
_entity_poly.entity_id
_entity_poly.type
_entity_poly.pdbx_seq_one_letter_code
_entity_poly.pdbx_strand_id
1 'polypeptide(L)'
;RQRWKDQRAAAVAAIKVTTAAGNTYQGDETSQARMARKIAVLQASGPGETAEWVLADNTAATVTAQELQEALALASAEQDRLWLA
;
A
#
# COMPACT_ATOMS: atom_id res chain seq x y z
N ARG A 1 9.38 -24.80 -10.32
CA ARG A 1 8.15 -24.42 -9.59
C ARG A 1 8.44 -23.66 -8.30
N GLN A 2 9.21 -24.20 -7.33
CA GLN A 2 9.52 -23.50 -6.07
C GLN A 2 10.24 -22.16 -6.28
N ARG A 3 11.35 -22.14 -7.06
CA ARG A 3 12.08 -20.90 -7.40
C ARG A 3 11.21 -19.78 -8.00
N TRP A 4 10.20 -20.14 -8.80
CA TRP A 4 9.28 -19.18 -9.41
C TRP A 4 8.30 -18.60 -8.37
N LYS A 5 7.83 -19.43 -7.43
CA LYS A 5 7.02 -18.97 -6.28
C LYS A 5 7.83 -18.05 -5.36
N ASP A 6 9.09 -18.40 -5.08
CA ASP A 6 9.97 -17.61 -4.20
C ASP A 6 10.30 -16.26 -4.83
N GLN A 7 10.59 -16.23 -6.14
CA GLN A 7 10.83 -14.99 -6.89
C GLN A 7 9.60 -14.07 -6.90
N ARG A 8 8.40 -14.65 -7.07
CA ARG A 8 7.17 -13.87 -7.01
C ARG A 8 6.89 -13.32 -5.61
N ALA A 9 7.12 -14.11 -4.56
CA ALA A 9 6.98 -13.65 -3.18
C ALA A 9 7.95 -12.49 -2.88
N ALA A 10 9.21 -12.59 -3.32
CA ALA A 10 10.19 -11.51 -3.19
C ALA A 10 9.79 -10.26 -3.99
N ALA A 11 9.25 -10.42 -5.20
CA ALA A 11 8.75 -9.31 -6.00
C ALA A 11 7.56 -8.60 -5.33
N VAL A 12 6.62 -9.37 -4.77
CA VAL A 12 5.48 -8.82 -4.00
C VAL A 12 5.97 -8.09 -2.74
N ALA A 13 6.93 -8.65 -2.02
CA ALA A 13 7.51 -8.02 -0.84
C ALA A 13 8.27 -6.72 -1.16
N ALA A 14 8.71 -6.55 -2.41
CA ALA A 14 9.45 -5.38 -2.87
C ALA A 14 8.55 -4.30 -3.52
N ILE A 15 7.23 -4.52 -3.59
CA ILE A 15 6.31 -3.54 -4.19
C ILE A 15 6.42 -2.21 -3.45
N LYS A 16 6.66 -1.14 -4.22
CA LYS A 16 6.56 0.25 -3.78
C LYS A 16 5.73 1.03 -4.77
N VAL A 17 4.83 1.87 -4.27
CA VAL A 17 3.92 2.66 -5.10
C VAL A 17 3.96 4.11 -4.66
N THR A 18 3.92 5.03 -5.63
CA THR A 18 3.94 6.47 -5.38
C THR A 18 2.58 7.04 -5.75
N THR A 19 1.93 7.74 -4.81
CA THR A 19 0.65 8.42 -5.05
C THR A 19 0.84 9.71 -5.82
N ALA A 20 -0.24 10.30 -6.32
CA ALA A 20 -0.24 11.62 -6.95
C ALA A 20 0.27 12.73 -6.02
N ALA A 21 0.19 12.54 -4.70
CA ALA A 21 0.76 13.43 -3.69
C ALA A 21 2.29 13.34 -3.57
N GLY A 22 2.93 12.38 -4.25
CA GLY A 22 4.39 12.17 -4.24
C GLY A 22 4.88 11.26 -3.11
N ASN A 23 3.99 10.77 -2.24
CA ASN A 23 4.35 9.86 -1.16
C ASN A 23 4.54 8.44 -1.67
N THR A 24 5.63 7.78 -1.24
CA THR A 24 5.93 6.39 -1.61
C THR A 24 5.59 5.42 -0.48
N TYR A 25 4.73 4.44 -0.76
CA TYR A 25 4.26 3.45 0.20
C TYR A 25 4.85 2.06 -0.08
N GLN A 26 5.04 1.28 0.98
CA GLN A 26 5.23 -0.16 0.84
C GLN A 26 3.92 -0.80 0.40
N GLY A 27 3.97 -1.64 -0.63
CA GLY A 27 2.80 -2.26 -1.25
C GLY A 27 2.73 -3.78 -1.08
N ASP A 28 3.53 -4.37 -0.19
CA ASP A 28 3.39 -5.79 0.14
C ASP A 28 2.01 -6.11 0.74
N GLU A 29 1.65 -7.40 0.80
CA GLU A 29 0.33 -7.84 1.29
C GLU A 29 0.04 -7.36 2.73
N THR A 30 1.05 -7.31 3.59
CA THR A 30 0.89 -6.84 4.98
C THR A 30 0.56 -5.35 5.01
N SER A 31 1.22 -4.57 4.17
CA SER A 31 1.04 -3.13 4.01
C SER A 31 -0.33 -2.84 3.42
N GLN A 32 -0.77 -3.60 2.41
CA GLN A 32 -2.12 -3.51 1.86
C GLN A 32 -3.20 -3.79 2.93
N ALA A 33 -3.01 -4.84 3.75
CA ALA A 33 -3.93 -5.12 4.86
C ALA A 33 -3.93 -4.02 5.95
N ARG A 34 -2.78 -3.36 6.18
CA ARG A 34 -2.70 -2.18 7.06
C ARG A 34 -3.42 -0.97 6.46
N MET A 35 -3.25 -0.73 5.16
CA MET A 35 -3.92 0.36 4.45
C MET A 35 -5.43 0.18 4.53
N ALA A 36 -5.94 -1.00 4.16
CA ALA A 36 -7.37 -1.31 4.21
C ALA A 36 -7.99 -1.06 5.60
N ARG A 37 -7.32 -1.52 6.67
CA ARG A 37 -7.76 -1.26 8.04
C ARG A 37 -7.73 0.22 8.40
N LYS A 38 -6.69 0.96 8.01
CA LYS A 38 -6.58 2.38 8.31
C LYS A 38 -7.61 3.21 7.55
N ILE A 39 -7.88 2.88 6.28
CA ILE A 39 -8.96 3.46 5.47
C ILE A 39 -10.30 3.29 6.19
N ALA A 40 -10.63 2.08 6.63
CA ALA A 40 -11.88 1.82 7.35
C ALA A 40 -12.01 2.64 8.63
N VAL A 41 -10.93 2.76 9.42
CA VAL A 41 -10.91 3.61 10.63
C VAL A 41 -11.14 5.08 10.27
N LEU A 42 -10.40 5.63 9.31
CA LEU A 42 -10.53 7.03 8.91
C LEU A 42 -11.93 7.35 8.38
N GLN A 43 -12.50 6.46 7.56
CA GLN A 43 -13.87 6.61 7.06
C GLN A 43 -14.92 6.58 8.18
N ALA A 44 -14.71 5.76 9.21
CA ALA A 44 -15.60 5.70 10.37
C ALA A 44 -15.47 6.93 11.29
N SER A 45 -14.29 7.55 11.35
CA SER A 45 -14.04 8.76 12.13
C SER A 45 -14.68 10.00 11.51
N GLY A 46 -14.75 10.08 10.18
CA GLY A 46 -15.48 11.13 9.46
C GLY A 46 -14.74 11.66 8.22
N PRO A 47 -15.41 12.45 7.38
CA PRO A 47 -14.80 13.05 6.20
C PRO A 47 -13.65 14.01 6.58
N GLY A 48 -12.52 13.91 5.88
CA GLY A 48 -11.37 14.79 6.09
C GLY A 48 -10.46 14.39 7.25
N GLU A 49 -10.78 13.32 7.97
CA GLU A 49 -9.92 12.78 9.02
C GLU A 49 -8.58 12.29 8.47
N THR A 50 -7.55 12.44 9.29
CA THR A 50 -6.17 12.12 8.94
C THR A 50 -5.53 11.17 9.96
N ALA A 51 -4.46 10.51 9.56
CA ALA A 51 -3.63 9.72 10.47
C ALA A 51 -2.16 9.83 10.11
N GLU A 52 -1.30 9.63 11.10
CA GLU A 52 0.12 9.41 10.88
C GLU A 52 0.38 8.03 10.26
N TRP A 53 1.23 8.00 9.26
CA TRP A 53 1.66 6.81 8.54
C TRP A 53 3.17 6.84 8.31
N VAL A 54 3.81 5.67 8.30
CA VAL A 54 5.24 5.53 7.98
C VAL A 54 5.40 5.08 6.54
N LEU A 55 6.04 5.92 5.73
CA LEU A 55 6.29 5.70 4.30
C LEU A 55 7.40 4.66 4.06
N ALA A 56 7.62 4.29 2.80
CA ALA A 56 8.57 3.26 2.40
C ALA A 56 10.05 3.60 2.69
N ASP A 57 10.35 4.88 2.92
CA ASP A 57 11.66 5.39 3.31
C ASP A 57 11.82 5.58 4.82
N ASN A 58 10.84 5.13 5.61
CA ASN A 58 10.73 5.29 7.06
C ASN A 58 10.47 6.73 7.55
N THR A 59 10.09 7.66 6.67
CA THR A 59 9.59 8.97 7.09
C THR A 59 8.12 8.89 7.51
N ALA A 60 7.70 9.79 8.39
CA ALA A 60 6.30 9.92 8.78
C ALA A 60 5.57 10.91 7.85
N ALA A 61 4.32 10.61 7.53
CA ALA A 61 3.43 11.47 6.76
C ALA A 61 2.01 11.45 7.35
N THR A 62 1.36 12.61 7.30
CA THR A 62 -0.07 12.74 7.60
C THR A 62 -0.85 12.36 6.34
N VAL A 63 -1.66 11.31 6.42
CA VAL A 63 -2.37 10.73 5.27
C VAL A 63 -3.88 10.77 5.47
N THR A 64 -4.60 10.85 4.35
CA THR A 64 -6.07 10.76 4.31
C THR A 64 -6.53 9.36 3.92
N ALA A 65 -7.81 9.05 4.12
CA ALA A 65 -8.40 7.82 3.59
C ALA A 65 -8.28 7.74 2.06
N GLN A 66 -8.45 8.87 1.36
CA GLN A 66 -8.37 8.95 -0.10
C GLN A 66 -6.97 8.60 -0.62
N GLU A 67 -5.92 9.15 0.00
CA GLU A 67 -4.55 8.85 -0.41
C GLU A 67 -4.19 7.38 -0.16
N LEU A 68 -4.59 6.82 0.98
CA LEU A 68 -4.37 5.40 1.27
C LEU A 68 -5.16 4.49 0.30
N GLN A 69 -6.34 4.91 -0.16
CA GLN A 69 -7.10 4.18 -1.19
C GLN A 69 -6.36 4.16 -2.53
N GLU A 70 -5.77 5.29 -2.93
CA GLU A 70 -4.94 5.36 -4.13
C GLU A 70 -3.72 4.43 -4.01
N ALA A 71 -2.99 4.53 -2.89
CA ALA A 71 -1.84 3.67 -2.63
C ALA A 71 -2.21 2.18 -2.65
N LEU A 72 -3.32 1.81 -2.01
CA LEU A 72 -3.83 0.44 -2.01
C LEU A 72 -4.18 -0.04 -3.43
N ALA A 73 -4.87 0.79 -4.22
CA ALA A 73 -5.25 0.44 -5.58
C ALA A 73 -4.02 0.21 -6.48
N LEU A 74 -3.01 1.08 -6.37
CA LEU A 74 -1.74 0.92 -7.09
C LEU A 74 -1.00 -0.37 -6.67
N ALA A 75 -0.94 -0.64 -5.37
CA ALA A 75 -0.25 -1.80 -4.83
C ALA A 75 -0.92 -3.12 -5.26
N SER A 76 -2.25 -3.19 -5.18
CA SER A 76 -3.00 -4.36 -5.63
C SER A 76 -2.86 -4.57 -7.14
N ALA A 77 -2.86 -3.51 -7.96
CA ALA A 77 -2.65 -3.62 -9.40
C ALA A 77 -1.25 -4.17 -9.76
N GLU A 78 -0.21 -3.75 -9.05
CA GLU A 78 1.14 -4.29 -9.26
C GLU A 78 1.26 -5.74 -8.79
N GLN A 79 0.61 -6.09 -7.67
CA GLN A 79 0.53 -7.48 -7.21
C GLN A 79 -0.18 -8.37 -8.24
N ASP A 80 -1.31 -7.94 -8.77
CA ASP A 80 -2.05 -8.65 -9.84
C ASP A 80 -1.16 -8.85 -11.07
N ARG A 81 -0.43 -7.81 -11.48
CA ARG A 81 0.54 -7.90 -12.59
C ARG A 81 1.60 -8.97 -12.34
N LEU A 82 2.14 -9.06 -11.13
CA LEU A 82 3.13 -10.08 -10.75
C LEU A 82 2.54 -11.50 -10.67
N TRP A 83 1.24 -11.61 -10.42
CA TRP A 83 0.55 -12.89 -10.27
C TRP A 83 0.05 -13.47 -11.58
N LEU A 84 -0.32 -12.61 -12.52
CA LEU A 84 -0.79 -12.98 -13.85
C LEU A 84 0.35 -13.17 -14.88
N ALA A 85 1.57 -12.74 -14.57
CA ALA A 85 2.78 -12.95 -15.37
C ALA A 85 3.32 -14.40 -15.27
#